data_AF-A0A7S2XFI5-F1
#
_entry.id   AF-A0A7S2XFI5-F1
#
_cell.length_a   1.000
_cell.length_b   1.000
_cell.length_c   1.000
_cell.angle_alpha   90.00
_cell.angle_beta   90.00
_cell.angle_gamma   90.00
#
_symmetry.space_group_name_H-M   'P 1'
#
loop_
_entity.id
_entity.type
_entity.pdbx_description
1 polymer ?
#
loop_
_entity_poly.entity_id
_entity_poly.type
_entity_poly.pdbx_seq_one_letter_code
_entity_poly.pdbx_strand_id
1 'polypeptide(L)'
;LCKIGTGYTYQELRELRERLGENLVPAEGSRLPRYILPGTRLEQDDKPDVWVRDPMRSVVLQVKCYELPECRWDKFRAKFTARFPRCTKIRYDKPPSQSMSWDELYDLVMNSRLNRSRLGDAISAHLNGEEIERRHRRRGKRKQPAAVDVLHRATDVSDVHVESSLFQLNGAPMQFCVLSVEDDTIKAQLETEIKRHGGTFTQNPTEETNYILAGPKTLRVRSQMKTGLYDVVHHSWLTDCVREGRLLPLEHRHVLFAKPETNAELERRMDDYGDHYTQACTVASLKEVFSRIPSRKRQKKDLGVPSRLRDLLEDAEAETLQTRFSMFHRCKVYVDIYTKAGNPGTLIKHSPLVISASQILMHGGQVYDEIKPGITHVVVDDTKYNHLSGRRAHGELSFRSRALQALRDLRHLESNVTPKLVTPKWVEESINLKSLQDEEKFAPTWWRGDQ
;
A
#
# COMPACT_ATOMS: atom_id res chain seq x y z
N LEU A 1 0.43 -30.33 0.41
CA LEU A 1 1.24 -29.44 -0.46
C LEU A 1 0.38 -28.84 -1.57
N CYS A 2 -0.34 -29.64 -2.36
CA CYS A 2 -1.17 -29.12 -3.45
C CYS A 2 -2.30 -30.08 -3.83
N LYS A 3 -3.20 -29.62 -4.71
CA LYS A 3 -4.23 -30.40 -5.40
C LYS A 3 -3.83 -30.53 -6.88
N ILE A 4 -4.01 -31.70 -7.49
CA ILE A 4 -3.57 -31.96 -8.87
C ILE A 4 -4.75 -32.50 -9.69
N GLY A 5 -5.18 -31.71 -10.68
CA GLY A 5 -6.25 -32.09 -11.61
C GLY A 5 -5.78 -32.28 -13.06
N THR A 6 -4.47 -32.15 -13.34
CA THR A 6 -3.93 -32.15 -14.72
C THR A 6 -2.60 -32.87 -14.81
N GLY A 7 -2.22 -33.30 -16.01
CA GLY A 7 -0.91 -33.91 -16.31
C GLY A 7 -0.88 -35.44 -16.35
N TYR A 8 -2.04 -36.08 -16.34
CA TYR A 8 -2.19 -37.52 -16.55
C TYR A 8 -3.33 -37.76 -17.54
N THR A 9 -3.28 -38.89 -18.24
CA THR A 9 -4.33 -39.37 -19.13
C THR A 9 -5.45 -40.06 -18.36
N TYR A 10 -6.61 -40.24 -18.99
CA TYR A 10 -7.72 -40.98 -18.39
C TYR A 10 -7.35 -42.44 -18.09
N GLN A 11 -6.52 -43.06 -18.94
CA GLN A 11 -6.03 -44.42 -18.74
C GLN A 11 -5.13 -44.54 -17.51
N GLU A 12 -4.17 -43.62 -17.34
CA GLU A 12 -3.31 -43.56 -16.16
C GLU A 12 -4.11 -43.32 -14.87
N LEU A 13 -5.14 -42.47 -14.92
CA LEU A 13 -6.03 -42.24 -13.78
C LEU A 13 -6.82 -43.50 -13.40
N ARG A 14 -7.30 -44.25 -14.41
CA ARG A 14 -8.02 -45.51 -14.18
C ARG A 14 -7.12 -46.55 -13.53
N GLU A 15 -5.90 -46.73 -14.05
CA GLU A 15 -4.91 -47.65 -13.49
C GLU A 15 -4.54 -47.28 -12.05
N LEU A 16 -4.35 -45.98 -11.77
CA LEU A 16 -4.09 -45.49 -10.42
C LEU A 16 -5.22 -45.85 -9.45
N ARG A 17 -6.49 -45.70 -9.88
CA ARG A 17 -7.67 -46.04 -9.07
C ARG A 17 -7.77 -47.54 -8.81
N GLU A 18 -7.52 -48.37 -9.83
CA GLU A 18 -7.52 -49.83 -9.69
C GLU A 18 -6.46 -50.29 -8.68
N ARG A 19 -5.25 -49.72 -8.73
CA ARG A 19 -4.15 -50.07 -7.80
C ARG A 19 -4.37 -49.58 -6.38
N LEU A 20 -4.99 -48.40 -6.21
CA LEU A 20 -5.27 -47.85 -4.89
C LEU A 20 -6.58 -48.41 -4.28
N GLY A 21 -7.44 -49.04 -5.09
CA GLY A 21 -8.83 -49.37 -4.76
C GLY A 21 -9.03 -50.01 -3.39
N GLU A 22 -8.28 -51.05 -3.06
CA GLU A 22 -8.39 -51.77 -1.77
C GLU A 22 -7.93 -50.94 -0.56
N ASN A 23 -7.10 -49.92 -0.79
CA ASN A 23 -6.54 -49.06 0.25
C ASN A 23 -7.28 -47.71 0.37
N LEU A 24 -8.26 -47.42 -0.49
CA LEU A 24 -9.07 -46.20 -0.43
C LEU A 24 -10.25 -46.36 0.54
N VAL A 25 -10.43 -45.38 1.42
CA VAL A 25 -11.50 -45.34 2.42
C VAL A 25 -12.35 -44.09 2.20
N PRO A 26 -13.69 -44.17 2.27
CA PRO A 26 -14.56 -43.00 2.24
C PRO A 26 -14.23 -42.02 3.35
N ALA A 27 -14.17 -40.73 3.02
CA ALA A 27 -13.96 -39.66 4.00
C ALA A 27 -15.24 -39.31 4.77
N GLU A 28 -16.41 -39.63 4.22
CA GLU A 28 -17.70 -39.44 4.88
C GLU A 28 -17.90 -40.49 6.00
N GLY A 29 -18.32 -40.05 7.19
CA GLY A 29 -18.49 -40.91 8.36
C GLY A 29 -17.20 -41.36 9.07
N SER A 30 -16.01 -41.13 8.49
CA SER A 30 -14.72 -41.51 9.07
C SER A 30 -13.98 -40.32 9.70
N ARG A 31 -13.35 -40.53 10.87
CA ARG A 31 -12.44 -39.53 11.46
C ARG A 31 -11.16 -39.46 10.62
N LEU A 32 -11.02 -38.43 9.79
CA LEU A 32 -9.82 -38.23 8.97
C LEU A 32 -8.56 -38.21 9.85
N PRO A 33 -7.50 -38.96 9.48
CA PRO A 33 -6.25 -38.95 10.23
C PRO A 33 -5.61 -37.56 10.27
N ARG A 34 -4.93 -37.27 11.40
CA ARG A 34 -4.24 -35.98 11.62
C ARG A 34 -3.19 -35.63 10.55
N TYR A 35 -2.67 -36.61 9.81
CA TYR A 35 -1.69 -36.38 8.75
C TYR A 35 -2.32 -35.96 7.41
N ILE A 36 -3.63 -36.15 7.23
CA ILE A 36 -4.36 -35.80 5.99
C ILE A 36 -4.98 -34.40 6.10
N LEU A 37 -5.35 -33.98 7.31
CA LEU A 37 -6.04 -32.73 7.55
C LEU A 37 -5.20 -31.51 7.12
N PRO A 38 -5.63 -30.74 6.10
CA PRO A 38 -5.14 -29.42 5.80
C PRO A 38 -5.65 -28.45 6.88
N GLY A 39 -4.80 -28.15 7.87
CA GLY A 39 -5.07 -27.16 8.92
C GLY A 39 -6.43 -27.28 9.64
N THR A 40 -6.78 -26.27 10.43
CA THR A 40 -7.92 -26.31 11.37
C THR A 40 -9.27 -25.97 10.74
N ARG A 41 -9.35 -25.62 9.45
CA ARG A 41 -10.58 -25.23 8.77
C ARG A 41 -10.62 -25.75 7.34
N LEU A 42 -11.24 -26.91 7.15
CA LEU A 42 -11.54 -27.46 5.83
C LEU A 42 -12.66 -26.64 5.19
N GLU A 43 -12.36 -25.88 4.13
CA GLU A 43 -13.40 -25.39 3.23
C GLU A 43 -14.07 -26.58 2.53
N GLN A 44 -15.32 -26.44 2.09
CA GLN A 44 -16.11 -27.55 1.51
C GLN A 44 -15.39 -28.21 0.32
N ASP A 45 -14.66 -27.42 -0.47
CA ASP A 45 -13.88 -27.85 -1.64
C ASP A 45 -12.51 -28.49 -1.32
N ASP A 46 -12.13 -28.54 -0.04
CA ASP A 46 -10.88 -29.14 0.43
C ASP A 46 -11.09 -30.50 1.12
N LYS A 47 -12.36 -30.91 1.31
CA LYS A 47 -12.68 -32.23 1.85
C LYS A 47 -12.54 -33.28 0.74
N PRO A 48 -11.65 -34.29 0.90
CA PRO A 48 -11.56 -35.36 -0.08
C PRO A 48 -12.78 -36.28 0.01
N ASP A 49 -13.17 -36.92 -1.08
CA ASP A 49 -14.20 -37.97 -1.08
C ASP A 49 -13.67 -39.29 -0.50
N VAL A 50 -12.41 -39.59 -0.79
CA VAL A 50 -11.70 -40.80 -0.36
C VAL A 50 -10.27 -40.47 0.07
N TRP A 51 -9.70 -41.28 0.95
CA TRP A 51 -8.33 -41.16 1.40
C TRP A 51 -7.63 -42.53 1.47
N VAL A 52 -6.30 -42.56 1.35
CA VAL A 52 -5.53 -43.80 1.40
C VAL A 52 -5.27 -44.19 2.85
N ARG A 53 -5.79 -45.35 3.28
CA ARG A 53 -5.71 -45.85 4.67
C ARG A 53 -4.28 -45.92 5.20
N ASP A 54 -3.41 -46.52 4.39
CA ASP A 54 -2.01 -46.73 4.68
C ASP A 54 -1.15 -45.91 3.69
N PRO A 55 -0.52 -44.81 4.12
CA PRO A 55 0.35 -44.00 3.27
C PRO A 55 1.49 -44.79 2.62
N MET A 56 1.96 -45.87 3.26
CA MET A 56 3.03 -46.72 2.73
C MET A 56 2.57 -47.59 1.56
N ARG A 57 1.25 -47.78 1.40
CA ARG A 57 0.62 -48.44 0.25
C ARG A 57 0.12 -47.43 -0.80
N SER A 58 0.52 -46.17 -0.68
CA SER A 58 0.22 -45.14 -1.67
C SER A 58 1.18 -45.21 -2.87
N VAL A 59 1.00 -44.28 -3.82
CA VAL A 59 1.81 -44.18 -5.03
C VAL A 59 2.50 -42.82 -5.08
N VAL A 60 3.76 -42.79 -5.53
CA VAL A 60 4.52 -41.55 -5.65
C VAL A 60 4.12 -40.80 -6.93
N LEU A 61 3.79 -39.52 -6.80
CA LEU A 61 3.53 -38.65 -7.94
C LEU A 61 4.72 -37.72 -8.17
N GLN A 62 5.23 -37.69 -9.40
CA GLN A 62 6.17 -36.67 -9.83
C GLN A 62 5.38 -35.45 -10.32
N VAL A 63 5.67 -34.30 -9.72
CA VAL A 63 4.88 -33.07 -9.93
C VAL A 63 5.80 -31.94 -10.36
N LYS A 64 5.41 -31.24 -11.43
CA LYS A 64 6.01 -29.98 -11.85
C LYS A 64 5.06 -28.84 -11.51
N CYS A 65 5.60 -27.73 -11.02
CA CYS A 65 4.83 -26.53 -10.73
C CYS A 65 5.60 -25.28 -11.18
N TYR A 66 4.91 -24.13 -11.20
CA TYR A 66 5.52 -22.85 -11.58
C TYR A 66 6.30 -22.23 -10.41
N GLU A 67 5.72 -22.26 -9.21
CA GLU A 67 6.35 -21.75 -7.98
C GLU A 67 5.73 -22.41 -6.74
N LEU A 68 6.44 -22.29 -5.60
CA LEU A 68 6.05 -22.79 -4.28
C LEU A 68 5.91 -21.65 -3.23
N PRO A 69 4.92 -20.75 -3.35
CA PRO A 69 4.69 -19.69 -2.38
C PRO A 69 4.22 -20.23 -1.03
N GLU A 70 4.42 -19.43 0.02
CA GLU A 70 3.76 -19.62 1.31
C GLU A 70 2.24 -19.52 1.16
N CYS A 71 1.54 -20.43 1.83
CA CYS A 71 0.09 -20.37 1.96
C CYS A 71 -0.30 -20.04 3.39
N ARG A 72 -1.56 -19.66 3.61
CA ARG A 72 -2.09 -19.45 4.97
C ARG A 72 -1.86 -20.70 5.82
N TRP A 73 -1.63 -20.47 7.12
CA TRP A 73 -1.25 -21.50 8.10
C TRP A 73 -2.26 -22.64 8.24
N ASP A 74 -3.52 -22.38 7.88
CA ASP A 74 -4.66 -23.28 7.93
C ASP A 74 -4.92 -24.04 6.62
N LYS A 75 -4.21 -23.73 5.52
CA LYS A 75 -4.52 -24.31 4.19
C LYS A 75 -3.78 -25.61 3.87
N PHE A 76 -2.47 -25.68 4.10
CA PHE A 76 -1.69 -26.92 3.94
C PHE A 76 -0.70 -27.04 5.08
N ARG A 77 -0.53 -28.26 5.62
CA ARG A 77 0.40 -28.52 6.72
C ARG A 77 1.86 -28.18 6.41
N ALA A 78 2.25 -28.27 5.14
CA ALA A 78 3.57 -27.88 4.66
C ALA A 78 3.81 -26.35 4.69
N LYS A 79 2.79 -25.53 4.94
CA LYS A 79 2.82 -24.04 4.88
C LYS A 79 3.20 -23.44 3.51
N PHE A 80 3.41 -24.29 2.51
CA PHE A 80 3.63 -23.92 1.12
C PHE A 80 2.54 -24.52 0.23
N THR A 81 2.33 -23.91 -0.94
CA THR A 81 1.46 -24.45 -1.98
C THR A 81 2.10 -24.38 -3.35
N ALA A 82 1.90 -25.41 -4.18
CA ALA A 82 2.37 -25.41 -5.56
C ALA A 82 1.37 -24.68 -6.47
N ARG A 83 1.82 -23.66 -7.22
CA ARG A 83 1.00 -23.00 -8.24
C ARG A 83 1.13 -23.69 -9.59
N PHE A 84 -0.02 -23.90 -10.24
CA PHE A 84 -0.14 -24.63 -11.50
C PHE A 84 0.53 -26.02 -11.48
N PRO A 85 0.26 -26.86 -10.45
CA PRO A 85 0.86 -28.18 -10.37
C PRO A 85 0.31 -29.08 -11.48
N ARG A 86 1.22 -29.78 -12.15
CA ARG A 86 0.91 -30.81 -13.16
C ARG A 86 1.62 -32.09 -12.77
N CYS A 87 0.90 -33.20 -12.78
CA CYS A 87 1.55 -34.51 -12.73
C CYS A 87 2.42 -34.65 -13.99
N THR A 88 3.67 -35.06 -13.85
CA THR A 88 4.52 -35.39 -14.99
C THR A 88 4.64 -36.89 -15.17
N LYS A 89 4.55 -37.65 -14.08
CA LYS A 89 4.63 -39.10 -14.07
C LYS A 89 4.04 -39.67 -12.78
N ILE A 90 3.28 -40.75 -12.91
CA ILE A 90 2.90 -41.61 -11.78
C ILE A 90 4.02 -42.65 -11.60
N ARG A 91 4.75 -42.58 -10.48
CA ARG A 91 6.00 -43.32 -10.26
C ARG A 91 5.70 -44.62 -9.51
N TYR A 92 5.24 -45.64 -10.24
CA TYR A 92 5.06 -46.99 -9.69
C TYR A 92 6.37 -47.71 -9.39
N ASP A 93 7.47 -47.21 -9.96
CA ASP A 93 8.81 -47.75 -9.77
C ASP A 93 9.47 -47.31 -8.45
N LYS A 94 8.85 -46.37 -7.71
CA LYS A 94 9.38 -45.87 -6.44
C LYS A 94 8.40 -46.12 -5.28
N PRO A 95 8.88 -46.66 -4.14
CA PRO A 95 8.04 -46.77 -2.96
C PRO A 95 7.80 -45.38 -2.33
N PRO A 96 6.69 -45.18 -1.59
CA PRO A 96 6.40 -43.92 -0.89
C PRO A 96 7.50 -43.44 0.07
N SER A 97 8.32 -44.33 0.62
CA SER A 97 9.48 -43.98 1.46
C SER A 97 10.57 -43.19 0.72
N GLN A 98 10.62 -43.27 -0.61
CA GLN A 98 11.53 -42.50 -1.46
C GLN A 98 10.89 -41.21 -2.00
N SER A 99 9.72 -40.82 -1.45
CA SER A 99 9.15 -39.51 -1.75
C SER A 99 9.97 -38.40 -1.10
N MET A 100 9.91 -37.21 -1.70
CA MET A 100 10.62 -36.03 -1.21
C MET A 100 10.28 -35.77 0.26
N SER A 101 11.32 -35.65 1.10
CA SER A 101 11.14 -35.39 2.53
C SER A 101 10.72 -33.94 2.80
N TRP A 102 10.24 -33.66 4.02
CA TRP A 102 9.91 -32.28 4.39
C TRP A 102 11.15 -31.39 4.39
N ASP A 103 12.29 -31.89 4.86
CA ASP A 103 13.56 -31.16 4.89
C ASP A 103 14.05 -30.84 3.47
N GLU A 104 14.00 -31.82 2.55
CA GLU A 104 14.34 -31.61 1.13
C GLU A 104 13.44 -30.57 0.46
N LEU A 105 12.14 -30.61 0.76
CA LEU A 105 11.19 -29.61 0.26
C LEU A 105 11.48 -28.23 0.85
N TYR A 106 11.80 -28.15 2.14
CA TYR A 106 12.12 -26.91 2.83
C TYR A 106 13.40 -26.29 2.25
N ASP A 107 14.45 -27.09 2.08
CA ASP A 107 15.71 -26.68 1.47
C ASP A 107 15.52 -26.24 0.03
N LEU A 108 14.71 -26.96 -0.76
CA LEU A 108 14.35 -26.56 -2.12
C LEU A 108 13.67 -25.18 -2.15
N VAL A 109 12.73 -24.93 -1.22
CA VAL A 109 12.04 -23.64 -1.12
C VAL A 109 12.99 -22.53 -0.66
N MET A 110 13.87 -22.79 0.31
CA MET A 110 14.82 -21.78 0.81
C MET A 110 15.91 -21.46 -0.22
N ASN A 111 16.46 -22.47 -0.88
CA ASN A 111 17.47 -22.28 -1.93
C ASN A 111 16.90 -21.62 -3.19
N SER A 112 15.66 -21.92 -3.57
CA SER A 112 14.98 -21.23 -4.69
C SER A 112 14.64 -19.77 -4.40
N ARG A 113 14.48 -19.38 -3.13
CA ARG A 113 14.32 -17.98 -2.72
C ARG A 113 15.61 -17.19 -2.79
N LEU A 114 16.73 -17.82 -2.44
CA LEU A 114 18.06 -17.22 -2.44
C LEU A 114 18.65 -17.12 -3.87
N ASN A 115 18.38 -18.09 -4.74
CA ASN A 115 18.97 -18.17 -6.09
C ASN A 115 17.91 -18.22 -7.22
N ARG A 116 17.22 -17.10 -7.42
CA ARG A 116 16.14 -16.96 -8.42
C ARG A 116 16.57 -17.02 -9.90
N SER A 117 17.87 -17.19 -10.18
CA SER A 117 18.44 -17.26 -11.54
C SER A 117 18.51 -18.69 -12.13
N ARG A 118 18.38 -19.76 -11.32
CA ARG A 118 18.65 -21.15 -11.77
C ARG A 118 17.57 -22.17 -11.43
N LEU A 119 16.28 -21.81 -11.54
CA LEU A 119 15.20 -22.79 -11.32
C LEU A 119 15.19 -23.92 -12.38
N GLY A 120 15.75 -23.67 -13.58
CA GLY A 120 15.94 -24.71 -14.60
C GLY A 120 17.02 -25.73 -14.26
N ASP A 121 18.14 -25.28 -13.67
CA ASP A 121 19.33 -26.11 -13.49
C ASP A 121 19.32 -26.89 -12.16
N ALA A 122 18.79 -26.30 -11.09
CA ALA A 122 18.71 -26.96 -9.79
C ALA A 122 17.76 -28.18 -9.80
N ILE A 123 16.68 -28.11 -10.59
CA ILE A 123 15.77 -29.24 -10.80
C ILE A 123 16.47 -30.36 -11.58
N SER A 124 17.34 -30.03 -12.55
CA SER A 124 18.11 -31.02 -13.29
C SER A 124 19.21 -31.68 -12.44
N ALA A 125 19.81 -30.93 -11.50
CA ALA A 125 20.91 -31.43 -10.68
C ALA A 125 20.43 -32.44 -9.61
N HIS A 126 19.22 -32.29 -9.08
CA HIS A 126 18.64 -33.24 -8.13
C HIS A 126 18.03 -34.50 -8.79
N LEU A 127 18.00 -34.56 -10.13
CA LEU A 127 17.32 -35.61 -10.90
C LEU A 127 18.23 -36.70 -11.48
N ASN A 128 19.56 -36.51 -11.53
CA ASN A 128 20.44 -37.43 -12.26
C ASN A 128 21.52 -38.04 -11.35
N GLY A 129 21.16 -39.15 -10.72
CA GLY A 129 22.10 -40.12 -10.13
C GLY A 129 22.44 -41.28 -11.06
N GLU A 130 22.17 -41.19 -12.36
CA GLU A 130 22.56 -42.20 -13.35
C GLU A 130 23.15 -41.51 -14.59
N GLU A 131 24.40 -41.87 -14.91
CA GLU A 131 25.04 -41.60 -16.18
C GLU A 131 24.18 -42.16 -17.32
N ILE A 132 23.45 -41.29 -18.00
CA ILE A 132 22.88 -41.63 -19.31
C ILE A 132 23.84 -41.11 -20.36
N GLU A 133 24.66 -42.03 -20.86
CA GLU A 133 25.50 -41.86 -22.04
C GLU A 133 24.72 -41.15 -23.17
N ARG A 134 25.30 -40.04 -23.63
CA ARG A 134 24.80 -39.27 -24.77
C ARG A 134 24.95 -40.09 -26.06
N ARG A 135 23.95 -40.92 -26.38
CA ARG A 135 23.82 -41.50 -27.72
C ARG A 135 23.43 -40.42 -28.73
N HIS A 136 24.42 -40.03 -29.53
CA HIS A 136 24.26 -39.33 -30.80
C HIS A 136 23.10 -39.95 -31.63
N ARG A 137 21.98 -39.23 -31.75
CA ARG A 137 20.94 -39.53 -32.75
C ARG A 137 20.82 -38.40 -33.77
N ARG A 138 21.40 -38.73 -34.93
CA ARG A 138 21.29 -38.22 -36.30
C ARG A 138 20.29 -37.08 -36.57
N ARG A 139 20.83 -36.06 -37.26
CA ARG A 139 20.17 -35.03 -38.08
C ARG A 139 18.76 -35.40 -38.56
N GLY A 140 17.79 -34.57 -38.21
CA GLY A 140 16.44 -34.56 -38.78
C GLY A 140 15.77 -33.19 -38.65
N LYS A 141 15.75 -32.45 -39.77
CA LYS A 141 14.97 -31.24 -40.12
C LYS A 141 14.97 -30.06 -39.12
N ARG A 142 15.60 -28.95 -39.57
CA ARG A 142 15.49 -27.57 -39.05
C ARG A 142 14.05 -27.26 -38.64
N LYS A 143 13.76 -27.24 -37.33
CA LYS A 143 12.69 -26.42 -36.79
C LYS A 143 13.25 -25.01 -36.66
N GLN A 144 12.60 -24.06 -37.34
CA GLN A 144 12.84 -22.62 -37.17
C GLN A 144 12.96 -22.31 -35.68
N PRO A 145 13.97 -21.55 -35.23
CA PRO A 145 14.01 -21.13 -33.83
C PRO A 145 12.73 -20.35 -33.55
N ALA A 146 12.03 -20.77 -32.50
CA ALA A 146 10.91 -20.04 -31.95
C ALA A 146 11.34 -18.58 -31.78
N ALA A 147 10.55 -17.66 -32.34
CA ALA A 147 10.83 -16.24 -32.29
C ALA A 147 11.16 -15.84 -30.83
N VAL A 148 12.41 -15.42 -30.61
CA VAL A 148 12.76 -14.63 -29.44
C VAL A 148 11.82 -13.43 -29.46
N ASP A 149 11.02 -13.32 -28.40
CA ASP A 149 10.08 -12.22 -28.19
C ASP A 149 10.76 -10.89 -28.52
N VAL A 150 10.13 -10.06 -29.36
CA VAL A 150 10.73 -8.85 -29.97
C VAL A 150 11.23 -7.88 -28.89
N LEU A 151 10.60 -7.91 -27.71
CA LEU A 151 10.97 -7.19 -26.48
C LEU A 151 12.41 -7.46 -25.99
N HIS A 152 13.05 -8.54 -26.44
CA HIS A 152 14.39 -8.96 -26.03
C HIS A 152 15.46 -8.77 -27.12
N ARG A 153 15.09 -8.20 -28.29
CA ARG A 153 16.09 -7.81 -29.30
C ARG A 153 16.70 -6.46 -28.94
N ALA A 154 18.02 -6.36 -29.09
CA ALA A 154 18.72 -5.09 -29.12
C ALA A 154 18.30 -4.33 -30.37
N THR A 155 18.11 -3.02 -30.24
CA THR A 155 17.92 -2.13 -31.38
C THR A 155 19.19 -2.12 -32.21
N ASP A 156 19.04 -2.22 -33.53
CA ASP A 156 20.17 -2.06 -34.43
C ASP A 156 20.57 -0.58 -34.45
N VAL A 157 21.72 -0.29 -33.83
CA VAL A 157 22.29 1.06 -33.72
C VAL A 157 23.60 1.16 -34.48
N SER A 158 23.85 0.26 -35.44
CA SER A 158 25.12 0.23 -36.19
C SER A 158 25.37 1.50 -37.01
N ASP A 159 24.30 2.18 -37.45
CA ASP A 159 24.38 3.46 -38.17
C ASP A 159 24.44 4.70 -37.25
N VAL A 160 24.33 4.53 -35.92
CA VAL A 160 24.29 5.65 -34.96
C VAL A 160 25.71 6.11 -34.65
N HIS A 161 26.03 7.34 -35.02
CA HIS A 161 27.33 7.95 -34.77
C HIS A 161 27.35 8.61 -33.39
N VAL A 162 28.49 8.54 -32.71
CA VAL A 162 28.68 9.17 -31.39
C VAL A 162 28.81 10.67 -31.59
N GLU A 163 27.88 11.44 -31.02
CA GLU A 163 27.80 12.90 -31.11
C GLU A 163 28.36 13.58 -29.86
N SER A 164 28.36 12.92 -28.70
CA SER A 164 28.95 13.47 -27.48
C SER A 164 29.49 12.39 -26.53
N SER A 165 30.23 12.82 -25.50
CA SER A 165 30.79 11.98 -24.44
C SER A 165 30.02 12.09 -23.12
N LEU A 166 28.72 12.42 -23.17
CA LEU A 166 27.89 12.66 -21.99
C LEU A 166 27.80 11.43 -21.07
N PHE A 167 27.75 10.23 -21.64
CA PHE A 167 27.70 8.96 -20.90
C PHE A 167 29.04 8.25 -20.88
N GLN A 168 30.12 9.00 -20.69
CA GLN A 168 31.46 8.47 -20.42
C GLN A 168 31.90 8.82 -19.00
N LEU A 169 32.44 7.84 -18.27
CA LEU A 169 32.97 8.01 -16.93
C LEU A 169 34.43 7.59 -16.93
N ASN A 170 35.33 8.50 -16.56
CA ASN A 170 36.79 8.26 -16.53
C ASN A 170 37.37 7.74 -17.87
N GLY A 171 36.83 8.21 -19.00
CA GLY A 171 37.26 7.79 -20.33
C GLY A 171 36.72 6.43 -20.80
N ALA A 172 35.89 5.76 -20.00
CA ALA A 172 35.19 4.54 -20.38
C ALA A 172 33.69 4.81 -20.60
N PRO A 173 33.04 4.11 -21.55
CA PRO A 173 31.60 4.25 -21.76
C PRO A 173 30.82 3.69 -20.57
N MET A 174 29.82 4.42 -20.11
CA MET A 174 28.88 3.91 -19.11
C MET A 174 27.99 2.83 -19.75
N GLN A 175 27.71 1.77 -19.00
CA GLN A 175 26.83 0.69 -19.44
C GLN A 175 25.46 0.78 -18.79
N PHE A 176 24.42 0.77 -19.62
CA PHE A 176 23.02 0.82 -19.22
C PHE A 176 22.29 -0.47 -19.56
N CYS A 177 21.37 -0.92 -18.71
CA CYS A 177 20.44 -1.98 -19.06
C CYS A 177 19.03 -1.42 -19.16
N VAL A 178 18.42 -1.44 -20.36
CA VAL A 178 17.07 -0.90 -20.59
C VAL A 178 16.03 -2.00 -20.42
N LEU A 179 15.22 -1.92 -19.36
CA LEU A 179 14.23 -2.92 -19.00
C LEU A 179 12.82 -2.33 -18.93
N SER A 180 11.84 -3.01 -19.55
CA SER A 180 10.41 -2.74 -19.33
C SER A 180 10.03 -1.26 -19.52
N VAL A 181 10.15 -0.80 -20.76
CA VAL A 181 9.69 0.52 -21.19
C VAL A 181 8.26 0.40 -21.69
N GLU A 182 7.48 1.48 -21.64
CA GLU A 182 6.03 1.49 -21.93
C GLU A 182 5.71 1.10 -23.39
N ASP A 183 6.64 1.40 -24.29
CA ASP A 183 6.55 1.18 -25.73
C ASP A 183 7.92 0.77 -26.28
N ASP A 184 7.92 -0.09 -27.30
CA ASP A 184 9.11 -0.54 -28.03
C ASP A 184 9.84 0.64 -28.71
N THR A 185 9.10 1.67 -29.14
CA THR A 185 9.65 2.89 -29.72
C THR A 185 10.51 3.65 -28.70
N ILE A 186 10.06 3.74 -27.45
CA ILE A 186 10.81 4.41 -26.37
C ILE A 186 12.05 3.60 -26.05
N LYS A 187 11.98 2.26 -26.01
CA LYS A 187 13.15 1.41 -25.79
C LYS A 187 14.22 1.67 -26.86
N ALA A 188 13.83 1.66 -28.13
CA ALA A 188 14.74 1.90 -29.25
C ALA A 188 15.34 3.31 -29.22
N GLN A 189 14.55 4.32 -28.85
CA GLN A 189 15.03 5.69 -28.66
C GLN A 189 16.05 5.77 -27.53
N LEU A 190 15.78 5.18 -26.36
CA LEU A 190 16.72 5.19 -25.23
C LEU A 190 18.04 4.51 -25.60
N GLU A 191 18.00 3.33 -26.23
CA GLU A 191 19.20 2.61 -26.69
C GLU A 191 20.00 3.43 -27.72
N THR A 192 19.31 4.14 -28.61
CA THR A 192 19.91 5.06 -29.59
C THR A 192 20.57 6.26 -28.90
N GLU A 193 19.88 6.93 -27.97
CA GLU A 193 20.39 8.08 -27.23
C GLU A 193 21.60 7.69 -26.36
N ILE A 194 21.55 6.53 -25.71
CA ILE A 194 22.71 6.00 -24.96
C ILE A 194 23.92 5.90 -25.89
N LYS A 195 23.76 5.31 -27.08
CA LYS A 195 24.84 5.12 -28.05
C LYS A 195 25.35 6.45 -28.60
N ARG A 196 24.43 7.33 -29.02
CA ARG A 196 24.73 8.67 -29.55
C ARG A 196 25.56 9.50 -28.56
N HIS A 197 25.28 9.36 -27.28
CA HIS A 197 25.97 10.09 -26.21
C HIS A 197 27.14 9.33 -25.57
N GLY A 198 27.69 8.34 -26.28
CA GLY A 198 28.96 7.70 -25.94
C GLY A 198 28.87 6.60 -24.87
N GLY A 199 27.66 6.16 -24.52
CA GLY A 199 27.42 5.03 -23.63
C GLY A 199 27.26 3.69 -24.38
N THR A 200 27.07 2.63 -23.60
CA THR A 200 26.78 1.27 -24.10
C THR A 200 25.52 0.75 -23.43
N PHE A 201 24.83 -0.20 -24.07
CA PHE A 201 23.64 -0.82 -23.50
C PHE A 201 23.65 -2.33 -23.60
N THR A 202 22.97 -3.00 -22.66
CA THR A 202 22.86 -4.45 -22.58
C THR A 202 21.41 -4.89 -22.38
N GLN A 203 21.07 -6.07 -22.90
CA GLN A 203 19.72 -6.63 -22.73
C GLN A 203 19.50 -7.27 -21.36
N ASN A 204 20.59 -7.61 -20.66
CA ASN A 204 20.59 -8.10 -19.28
C ASN A 204 21.69 -7.37 -18.50
N PRO A 205 21.47 -7.06 -17.21
CA PRO A 205 22.52 -6.49 -16.37
C PRO A 205 23.74 -7.40 -16.32
N THR A 206 24.93 -6.80 -16.39
CA THR A 206 26.24 -7.44 -16.22
C THR A 206 26.96 -6.80 -15.04
N GLU A 207 28.12 -7.31 -14.64
CA GLU A 207 28.92 -6.71 -13.55
C GLU A 207 29.35 -5.27 -13.84
N GLU A 208 29.47 -4.90 -15.11
CA GLU A 208 29.85 -3.56 -15.57
C GLU A 208 28.65 -2.60 -15.68
N THR A 209 27.42 -3.08 -15.49
CA THR A 209 26.22 -2.24 -15.64
C THR A 209 26.19 -1.17 -14.56
N ASN A 210 26.21 0.09 -14.98
CA ASN A 210 26.13 1.25 -14.08
C ASN A 210 24.68 1.49 -13.62
N TYR A 211 23.73 1.49 -14.56
CA TYR A 211 22.33 1.80 -14.29
C TYR A 211 21.39 0.86 -15.04
N ILE A 212 20.28 0.50 -14.39
CA ILE A 212 19.14 -0.14 -15.03
C ILE A 212 18.08 0.94 -15.27
N LEU A 213 17.79 1.24 -16.53
CA LEU A 213 16.70 2.14 -16.90
C LEU A 213 15.39 1.36 -16.97
N ALA A 214 14.36 1.82 -16.26
CA ALA A 214 13.05 1.16 -16.24
C ALA A 214 11.88 2.14 -16.38
N GLY A 215 10.78 1.65 -16.96
CA GLY A 215 9.47 2.31 -16.96
C GLY A 215 8.53 1.62 -15.95
N PRO A 216 7.46 0.93 -16.38
CA PRO A 216 6.53 0.27 -15.46
C PRO A 216 7.18 -0.81 -14.57
N LYS A 217 6.67 -0.95 -13.34
CA LYS A 217 7.13 -1.94 -12.34
C LYS A 217 6.74 -3.38 -12.71
N THR A 218 7.35 -3.94 -13.76
CA THR A 218 7.19 -5.34 -14.18
C THR A 218 7.87 -6.31 -13.22
N LEU A 219 7.58 -7.61 -13.36
CA LEU A 219 8.21 -8.67 -12.57
C LEU A 219 9.75 -8.69 -12.73
N ARG A 220 10.25 -8.38 -13.93
CA ARG A 220 11.69 -8.36 -14.22
C ARG A 220 12.38 -7.22 -13.49
N VAL A 221 11.81 -6.01 -13.54
CA VAL A 221 12.30 -4.85 -12.79
C VAL A 221 12.29 -5.14 -11.29
N ARG A 222 11.18 -5.66 -10.76
CA ARG A 222 11.09 -6.07 -9.34
C ARG A 222 12.11 -7.13 -8.96
N SER A 223 12.49 -8.01 -9.87
CA SER A 223 13.54 -9.01 -9.62
C SER A 223 14.90 -8.35 -9.48
N GLN A 224 15.24 -7.37 -10.32
CA GLN A 224 16.50 -6.63 -10.23
C GLN A 224 16.56 -5.73 -8.99
N MET A 225 15.44 -5.13 -8.59
CA MET A 225 15.38 -4.39 -7.32
C MET A 225 15.64 -5.30 -6.12
N LYS A 226 15.22 -6.58 -6.18
CA LYS A 226 15.45 -7.55 -5.10
C LYS A 226 16.88 -8.06 -5.03
N THR A 227 17.63 -8.07 -6.13
CA THR A 227 19.04 -8.49 -6.09
C THR A 227 19.91 -7.46 -5.38
N GLY A 228 19.52 -6.18 -5.43
CA GLY A 228 20.18 -5.12 -4.65
C GLY A 228 21.54 -4.66 -5.18
N LEU A 229 21.97 -5.18 -6.34
CA LEU A 229 23.31 -4.95 -6.91
C LEU A 229 23.41 -3.69 -7.77
N TYR A 230 22.29 -3.22 -8.31
CA TYR A 230 22.27 -2.15 -9.31
C TYR A 230 21.32 -1.03 -8.90
N ASP A 231 21.65 0.19 -9.31
CA ASP A 231 20.72 1.31 -9.27
C ASP A 231 19.68 1.15 -10.39
N VAL A 232 18.41 1.08 -10.00
CA VAL A 232 17.27 1.01 -10.91
C VAL A 232 16.60 2.37 -10.93
N VAL A 233 16.67 3.02 -12.09
CA VAL A 233 16.23 4.40 -12.28
C VAL A 233 15.17 4.48 -13.36
N HIS A 234 14.26 5.43 -13.22
CA HIS A 234 13.25 5.72 -14.22
C HIS A 234 13.91 6.29 -15.48
N HIS A 235 13.46 5.87 -16.66
CA HIS A 235 14.07 6.32 -17.93
C HIS A 235 14.01 7.83 -18.15
N SER A 236 13.10 8.54 -17.48
CA SER A 236 13.04 10.01 -17.52
C SER A 236 14.33 10.68 -17.05
N TRP A 237 15.12 10.04 -16.19
CA TRP A 237 16.42 10.58 -15.77
C TRP A 237 17.41 10.67 -16.93
N LEU A 238 17.48 9.64 -17.78
CA LEU A 238 18.31 9.68 -18.98
C LEU A 238 17.83 10.81 -19.91
N THR A 239 16.51 10.94 -20.09
CA THR A 239 15.92 12.01 -20.89
C THR A 239 16.27 13.40 -20.36
N ASP A 240 16.22 13.57 -19.03
CA ASP A 240 16.60 14.81 -18.35
C ASP A 240 18.11 15.10 -18.54
N CYS A 241 18.98 14.09 -18.45
CA CYS A 241 20.42 14.24 -18.69
C CYS A 241 20.74 14.69 -20.12
N VAL A 242 20.07 14.08 -21.12
CA VAL A 242 20.24 14.45 -22.53
C VAL A 242 19.77 15.89 -22.76
N ARG A 243 18.59 16.24 -22.23
CA ARG A 243 18.02 17.60 -22.35
C ARG A 243 18.89 18.68 -21.74
N GLU A 244 19.48 18.42 -20.58
CA GLU A 244 20.37 19.36 -19.87
C GLU A 244 21.81 19.31 -20.39
N GLY A 245 22.14 18.38 -21.29
CA GLY A 245 23.47 18.20 -21.86
C GLY A 245 24.54 17.81 -20.83
N ARG A 246 24.15 17.34 -19.64
CA ARG A 246 25.05 16.98 -18.54
C ARG A 246 24.49 15.83 -17.70
N LEU A 247 25.37 15.05 -17.09
CA LEU A 247 24.96 13.97 -16.20
C LEU A 247 24.36 14.57 -14.92
N LEU A 248 23.06 14.35 -14.71
CA LEU A 248 22.36 14.87 -13.53
C LEU A 248 22.61 13.96 -12.32
N PRO A 249 22.83 14.53 -11.12
CA PRO A 249 22.77 13.75 -9.89
C PRO A 249 21.44 13.00 -9.78
N LEU A 250 21.46 11.81 -9.20
CA LEU A 250 20.23 11.07 -8.93
C LEU A 250 19.39 11.78 -7.87
N GLU A 251 18.10 11.87 -8.13
CA GLU A 251 17.10 12.39 -7.20
C GLU A 251 16.05 11.31 -6.92
N HIS A 252 15.37 11.38 -5.77
CA HIS A 252 14.32 10.40 -5.40
C HIS A 252 13.22 10.26 -6.46
N ARG A 253 12.97 11.30 -7.27
CA ARG A 253 12.00 11.24 -8.38
C ARG A 253 12.38 10.28 -9.50
N HIS A 254 13.68 10.13 -9.69
CA HIS A 254 14.25 9.29 -10.72
C HIS A 254 14.50 7.88 -10.21
N VAL A 255 14.69 7.68 -8.91
CA VAL A 255 15.13 6.41 -8.35
C VAL A 255 13.94 5.51 -8.06
N LEU A 256 13.90 4.33 -8.70
CA LEU A 256 12.95 3.27 -8.36
C LEU A 256 13.51 2.36 -7.26
N PHE A 257 14.82 2.11 -7.31
CA PHE A 257 15.59 1.41 -6.28
C PHE A 257 17.04 1.89 -6.37
N ALA A 258 17.63 2.26 -5.24
CA ALA A 258 19.05 2.55 -5.14
C ALA A 258 19.75 1.38 -4.43
N LYS A 259 20.94 1.02 -4.93
CA LYS A 259 21.83 0.11 -4.20
C LYS A 259 22.33 0.78 -2.91
N PRO A 260 22.85 0.03 -1.92
CA PRO A 260 23.15 0.57 -0.60
C PRO A 260 24.02 1.83 -0.59
N GLU A 261 25.06 1.89 -1.41
CA GLU A 261 25.99 3.02 -1.46
C GLU A 261 25.32 4.29 -2.03
N THR A 262 24.55 4.13 -3.11
CA THR A 262 23.81 5.22 -3.73
C THR A 262 22.69 5.70 -2.80
N ASN A 263 22.02 4.77 -2.13
CA ASN A 263 20.95 5.09 -1.18
C ASN A 263 21.49 5.91 0.01
N ALA A 264 22.64 5.55 0.55
CA ALA A 264 23.27 6.30 1.63
C ALA A 264 23.60 7.75 1.23
N GLU A 265 24.04 7.99 -0.01
CA GLU A 265 24.30 9.36 -0.49
C GLU A 265 23.00 10.14 -0.75
N LEU A 266 21.92 9.48 -1.18
CA LEU A 266 20.60 10.10 -1.32
C LEU A 266 20.03 10.52 0.04
N GLU A 267 20.11 9.63 1.03
CA GLU A 267 19.67 9.88 2.42
C GLU A 267 20.46 11.01 3.09
N ARG A 268 21.70 11.27 2.66
CA ARG A 268 22.50 12.40 3.16
C ARG A 268 22.01 13.76 2.64
N ARG A 269 21.34 13.78 1.48
CA ARG A 269 20.94 15.01 0.78
C ARG A 269 19.46 15.32 0.90
N MET A 270 18.64 14.28 1.07
CA MET A 270 17.18 14.38 1.04
C MET A 270 16.53 13.59 2.19
N ASP A 271 15.31 13.96 2.53
CA ASP A 271 14.47 13.23 3.46
C ASP A 271 13.86 11.96 2.85
N ASP A 272 13.15 11.18 3.67
CA ASP A 272 12.50 9.92 3.30
C ASP A 272 11.47 10.06 2.16
N TYR A 273 11.02 11.28 1.86
CA TYR A 273 10.03 11.58 0.83
C TYR A 273 10.65 12.29 -0.38
N GLY A 274 11.93 12.63 -0.32
CA GLY A 274 12.71 13.25 -1.38
C GLY A 274 12.70 14.77 -1.38
N ASP A 275 12.44 15.43 -0.24
CA ASP A 275 12.69 16.86 -0.06
C ASP A 275 14.16 17.11 0.30
N HIS A 276 14.77 18.14 -0.26
CA HIS A 276 16.21 18.37 -0.16
C HIS A 276 16.55 19.19 1.08
N TYR A 277 17.52 18.76 1.90
CA TYR A 277 17.83 19.44 3.17
C TYR A 277 18.38 20.85 2.99
N THR A 278 19.13 21.10 1.91
CA THR A 278 19.84 22.37 1.69
C THR A 278 19.30 23.22 0.52
N GLN A 279 18.29 22.75 -0.21
CA GLN A 279 17.73 23.51 -1.34
C GLN A 279 16.33 24.00 -0.97
N ALA A 280 16.01 25.23 -1.37
CA ALA A 280 14.69 25.78 -1.13
C ALA A 280 13.63 25.02 -1.94
N CYS A 281 12.54 24.64 -1.28
CA CYS A 281 11.42 23.98 -1.93
C CYS A 281 10.64 24.95 -2.83
N THR A 282 10.03 24.42 -3.88
CA THR A 282 9.08 25.14 -4.75
C THR A 282 7.70 24.50 -4.63
N VAL A 283 6.66 25.20 -5.08
CA VAL A 283 5.30 24.63 -5.12
C VAL A 283 5.26 23.32 -5.93
N ALA A 284 6.06 23.23 -6.99
CA ALA A 284 6.13 22.02 -7.82
C ALA A 284 6.83 20.87 -7.08
N SER A 285 8.01 21.14 -6.48
CA SER A 285 8.75 20.10 -5.75
C SER A 285 7.97 19.60 -4.54
N LEU A 286 7.29 20.49 -3.81
CA LEU A 286 6.54 20.12 -2.61
C LEU A 286 5.29 19.31 -2.95
N LYS A 287 4.61 19.62 -4.06
CA LYS A 287 3.52 18.76 -4.59
C LYS A 287 4.01 17.36 -4.91
N GLU A 288 5.21 17.25 -5.48
CA GLU A 288 5.80 15.97 -5.82
C GLU A 288 6.16 15.17 -4.56
N VAL A 289 6.84 15.78 -3.60
CA VAL A 289 7.15 15.17 -2.29
C VAL A 289 5.87 14.66 -1.62
N PHE A 290 4.82 15.49 -1.56
CA PHE A 290 3.55 15.14 -0.93
C PHE A 290 2.83 13.98 -1.63
N SER A 291 3.03 13.80 -2.94
CA SER A 291 2.45 12.66 -3.67
C SER A 291 3.04 11.31 -3.27
N ARG A 292 4.24 11.30 -2.68
CA ARG A 292 4.93 10.08 -2.23
C ARG A 292 4.62 9.71 -0.80
N ILE A 293 4.14 10.66 0.01
CA ILE A 293 3.76 10.41 1.40
C ILE A 293 2.61 9.40 1.41
N PRO A 294 2.77 8.21 2.01
CA PRO A 294 1.75 7.19 1.99
C PRO A 294 0.52 7.68 2.75
N SER A 295 -0.64 7.65 2.08
CA SER A 295 -1.92 7.98 2.72
C SER A 295 -2.20 6.99 3.85
N ARG A 296 -2.10 7.45 5.11
CA ARG A 296 -2.56 6.66 6.25
C ARG A 296 -4.06 6.40 6.08
N LYS A 297 -4.48 5.13 6.18
CA LYS A 297 -5.91 4.77 6.17
C LYS A 297 -6.60 5.53 7.31
N ARG A 298 -7.45 6.51 6.97
CA ARG A 298 -8.26 7.27 7.93
C ARG A 298 -9.00 6.29 8.83
N GLN A 299 -8.65 6.23 10.12
CA GLN A 299 -9.48 5.51 11.06
C GLN A 299 -10.74 6.35 11.30
N LYS A 300 -11.92 5.73 11.42
CA LYS A 300 -13.19 6.46 11.68
C LYS A 300 -13.14 7.36 12.92
N LYS A 301 -12.22 7.10 13.86
CA LYS A 301 -11.97 7.95 15.05
C LYS A 301 -11.21 9.25 14.74
N ASP A 302 -10.61 9.37 13.55
CA ASP A 302 -9.88 10.57 13.10
C ASP A 302 -10.79 11.58 12.35
N LEU A 303 -12.12 11.53 12.53
CA LEU A 303 -13.01 12.58 11.99
C LEU A 303 -12.70 13.98 12.54
N GLY A 304 -11.82 14.08 13.55
CA GLY A 304 -11.18 15.31 13.99
C GLY A 304 -9.72 15.43 13.56
N VAL A 305 -9.35 15.22 12.29
CA VAL A 305 -7.98 15.51 11.78
C VAL A 305 -7.43 16.88 12.26
N PRO A 306 -8.24 17.95 12.46
CA PRO A 306 -7.74 19.19 13.05
C PRO A 306 -7.30 19.11 14.52
N SER A 307 -7.70 18.09 15.31
CA SER A 307 -7.38 18.04 16.75
C SER A 307 -5.93 17.62 17.01
N ARG A 308 -5.45 16.55 16.35
CA ARG A 308 -4.09 16.05 16.60
C ARG A 308 -3.00 16.97 16.07
N LEU A 309 -3.20 17.60 14.90
CA LEU A 309 -2.21 18.56 14.39
C LEU A 309 -2.11 19.79 15.30
N ARG A 310 -3.20 20.17 15.95
CA ARG A 310 -3.29 21.37 16.79
C ARG A 310 -2.63 21.22 18.16
N ASP A 311 -2.68 20.05 18.76
CA ASP A 311 -1.98 19.76 20.02
C ASP A 311 -0.46 19.58 19.81
N LEU A 312 -0.03 19.42 18.55
CA LEU A 312 1.37 19.23 18.16
C LEU A 312 2.07 20.51 17.70
N LEU A 313 1.32 21.54 17.32
CA LEU A 313 1.87 22.82 16.89
C LEU A 313 2.25 23.63 18.12
N GLU A 314 3.47 24.13 18.17
CA GLU A 314 3.89 25.09 19.19
C GLU A 314 3.07 26.40 19.06
N ASP A 315 2.98 27.19 20.12
CA ASP A 315 2.15 28.41 20.12
C ASP A 315 2.51 29.37 18.97
N ALA A 316 3.81 29.48 18.64
CA ALA A 316 4.29 30.29 17.51
C ALA A 316 3.85 29.74 16.14
N GLU A 317 3.80 28.42 15.97
CA GLU A 317 3.32 27.79 14.74
C GLU A 317 1.80 27.90 14.62
N ALA A 318 1.08 27.82 15.74
CA ALA A 318 -0.35 28.04 15.78
C ALA A 318 -0.72 29.48 15.39
N GLU A 319 0.05 30.48 15.84
CA GLU A 319 -0.12 31.89 15.48
C GLU A 319 0.11 32.15 13.98
N THR A 320 1.17 31.58 13.40
CA THR A 320 1.43 31.71 11.95
C THR A 320 0.37 31.02 11.08
N LEU A 321 -0.35 30.05 11.65
CA LEU A 321 -1.46 29.36 11.00
C LEU A 321 -2.83 30.00 11.31
N GLN A 322 -2.91 31.12 12.02
CA GLN A 322 -4.16 31.87 12.18
C GLN A 322 -4.54 32.55 10.87
N THR A 323 -5.52 31.96 10.20
CA THR A 323 -6.08 32.48 8.95
C THR A 323 -7.58 32.61 9.11
N ARG A 324 -8.22 33.23 8.12
CA ARG A 324 -9.68 33.23 8.04
C ARG A 324 -10.29 31.82 8.06
N PHE A 325 -9.56 30.74 7.77
CA PHE A 325 -10.09 29.36 7.77
C PHE A 325 -9.72 28.57 9.03
N SER A 326 -9.04 29.20 9.98
CA SER A 326 -8.53 28.60 11.21
C SER A 326 -8.67 29.55 12.40
N MET A 327 -9.64 30.46 12.39
CA MET A 327 -9.82 31.38 13.53
C MET A 327 -10.45 30.66 14.75
N PHE A 328 -11.36 29.71 14.51
CA PHE A 328 -12.03 28.96 15.59
C PHE A 328 -11.24 27.73 16.01
N HIS A 329 -9.96 27.68 15.70
CA HIS A 329 -9.20 26.45 15.71
C HIS A 329 -9.12 25.84 17.12
N ARG A 330 -8.95 26.67 18.15
CA ARG A 330 -9.00 26.26 19.58
C ARG A 330 -10.43 26.11 20.14
N CYS A 331 -11.47 26.39 19.36
CA CYS A 331 -12.86 26.34 19.82
C CYS A 331 -13.43 24.92 19.73
N LYS A 332 -13.81 24.38 20.90
CA LYS A 332 -14.59 23.15 21.07
C LYS A 332 -16.00 23.58 21.42
N VAL A 333 -16.90 23.53 20.44
CA VAL A 333 -18.19 24.20 20.50
C VAL A 333 -19.32 23.19 20.59
N TYR A 334 -20.24 23.39 21.54
CA TYR A 334 -21.56 22.77 21.51
C TYR A 334 -22.58 23.79 21.01
N VAL A 335 -23.47 23.37 20.12
CA VAL A 335 -24.50 24.24 19.53
C VAL A 335 -25.86 23.71 19.96
N ASP A 336 -26.75 24.58 20.47
CA ASP A 336 -28.08 24.16 20.96
C ASP A 336 -29.08 23.85 19.83
N ILE A 337 -28.76 22.84 19.01
CA ILE A 337 -29.61 22.31 17.94
C ILE A 337 -30.43 21.10 18.39
N TYR A 338 -30.45 20.76 19.67
CA TYR A 338 -31.10 19.57 20.21
C TYR A 338 -32.21 19.94 21.20
N THR A 339 -33.38 19.30 21.11
CA THR A 339 -34.47 19.55 22.07
C THR A 339 -34.15 19.05 23.48
N LYS A 340 -33.26 18.05 23.61
CA LYS A 340 -32.61 17.68 24.86
C LYS A 340 -31.11 17.91 24.71
N ALA A 341 -30.55 18.75 25.57
CA ALA A 341 -29.15 19.15 25.46
C ALA A 341 -28.23 17.91 25.49
N GLY A 342 -27.26 17.87 24.57
CA GLY A 342 -26.29 16.76 24.47
C GLY A 342 -26.86 15.42 23.98
N ASN A 343 -28.09 15.38 23.45
CA ASN A 343 -28.68 14.15 22.89
C ASN A 343 -28.85 14.24 21.36
N PRO A 344 -27.97 13.60 20.57
CA PRO A 344 -28.01 13.60 19.11
C PRO A 344 -29.34 13.12 18.52
N GLY A 345 -30.06 12.23 19.22
CA GLY A 345 -31.35 11.68 18.79
C GLY A 345 -32.50 12.69 18.83
N THR A 346 -32.26 13.90 19.33
CA THR A 346 -33.30 14.92 19.56
C THR A 346 -33.15 16.19 18.72
N LEU A 347 -32.51 16.06 17.55
CA LEU A 347 -32.20 17.14 16.62
C LEU A 347 -33.42 17.98 16.23
N ILE A 348 -33.31 19.29 16.37
CA ILE A 348 -34.29 20.28 15.94
C ILE A 348 -34.16 20.47 14.43
N LYS A 349 -35.12 19.94 13.67
CA LYS A 349 -35.18 20.12 12.21
C LYS A 349 -35.27 21.62 11.87
N HIS A 350 -34.47 22.06 10.90
CA HIS A 350 -34.39 23.45 10.43
C HIS A 350 -33.98 24.49 11.48
N SER A 351 -33.21 24.10 12.51
CA SER A 351 -32.64 25.08 13.43
C SER A 351 -31.71 26.07 12.68
N PRO A 352 -31.85 27.38 12.87
CA PRO A 352 -30.97 28.37 12.23
C PRO A 352 -29.51 28.21 12.69
N LEU A 353 -29.29 27.63 13.88
CA LEU A 353 -27.96 27.38 14.45
C LEU A 353 -27.15 26.31 13.69
N VAL A 354 -27.78 25.53 12.81
CA VAL A 354 -27.08 24.57 11.94
C VAL A 354 -26.10 25.31 11.01
N ILE A 355 -26.43 26.53 10.60
CA ILE A 355 -25.55 27.37 9.79
C ILE A 355 -24.31 27.76 10.61
N SER A 356 -24.50 28.21 11.85
CA SER A 356 -23.40 28.55 12.75
C SER A 356 -22.48 27.35 13.02
N ALA A 357 -23.05 26.15 13.23
CA ALA A 357 -22.27 24.93 13.37
C ALA A 357 -21.41 24.65 12.12
N SER A 358 -21.99 24.76 10.92
CA SER A 358 -21.29 24.54 9.65
C SER A 358 -20.17 25.56 9.41
N GLN A 359 -20.44 26.82 9.74
CA GLN A 359 -19.47 27.91 9.68
C GLN A 359 -18.29 27.68 10.62
N ILE A 360 -18.54 27.31 11.88
CA ILE A 360 -17.48 26.99 12.84
C ILE A 360 -16.58 25.87 12.30
N LEU A 361 -17.16 24.80 11.75
CA LEU A 361 -16.40 23.71 11.14
C LEU A 361 -15.56 24.17 9.95
N MET A 362 -16.15 24.96 9.04
CA MET A 362 -15.47 25.51 7.86
C MET A 362 -14.29 26.41 8.22
N HIS A 363 -14.36 27.07 9.38
CA HIS A 363 -13.36 28.00 9.88
C HIS A 363 -12.46 27.39 10.99
N GLY A 364 -12.39 26.05 11.02
CA GLY A 364 -11.38 25.28 11.75
C GLY A 364 -11.75 24.85 13.16
N GLY A 365 -12.95 25.20 13.63
CA GLY A 365 -13.46 24.81 14.94
C GLY A 365 -14.03 23.39 14.97
N GLN A 366 -14.34 22.94 16.18
CA GLN A 366 -14.91 21.62 16.42
C GLN A 366 -16.33 21.79 16.95
N VAL A 367 -17.28 21.08 16.34
CA VAL A 367 -18.67 21.03 16.82
C VAL A 367 -18.94 19.67 17.41
N TYR A 368 -19.52 19.65 18.60
CA TYR A 368 -19.87 18.45 19.34
C TYR A 368 -21.38 18.33 19.48
N ASP A 369 -21.88 17.12 19.24
CA ASP A 369 -23.29 16.79 19.38
C ASP A 369 -23.67 16.42 20.83
N GLU A 370 -22.67 16.04 21.62
CA GLU A 370 -22.79 15.64 23.02
C GLU A 370 -22.08 16.64 23.93
N ILE A 371 -22.63 16.83 25.13
CA ILE A 371 -22.00 17.61 26.18
C ILE A 371 -20.94 16.74 26.86
N LYS A 372 -19.68 17.18 26.80
CA LYS A 372 -18.54 16.44 27.34
C LYS A 372 -17.45 17.38 27.89
N PRO A 373 -16.54 16.87 28.75
CA PRO A 373 -15.46 17.68 29.31
C PRO A 373 -14.62 18.37 28.21
N GLY A 374 -14.21 19.62 28.48
CA GLY A 374 -13.33 20.39 27.60
C GLY A 374 -14.03 21.14 26.46
N ILE A 375 -15.37 21.18 26.43
CA ILE A 375 -16.11 22.16 25.61
C ILE A 375 -15.75 23.56 26.09
N THR A 376 -15.33 24.43 25.16
CA THR A 376 -14.93 25.80 25.44
C THR A 376 -16.04 26.80 25.18
N HIS A 377 -16.97 26.51 24.26
CA HIS A 377 -18.04 27.43 23.88
C HIS A 377 -19.39 26.71 23.76
N VAL A 378 -20.46 27.41 24.13
CA VAL A 378 -21.84 26.99 23.93
C VAL A 378 -22.55 28.07 23.12
N VAL A 379 -22.94 27.74 21.88
CA VAL A 379 -23.63 28.66 20.97
C VAL A 379 -25.12 28.52 21.11
N VAL A 380 -25.79 29.64 21.40
CA VAL A 380 -27.17 29.65 21.79
C VAL A 380 -27.95 30.80 21.13
N ASP A 381 -29.15 30.53 20.61
CA ASP A 381 -30.03 31.52 19.98
C ASP A 381 -30.65 32.49 21.02
N ASP A 382 -30.48 33.79 20.80
CA ASP A 382 -31.01 34.86 21.66
C ASP A 382 -32.18 35.63 21.00
N THR A 383 -32.49 35.33 19.73
CA THR A 383 -33.45 36.11 18.92
C THR A 383 -34.90 36.04 19.44
N LYS A 384 -35.25 35.02 20.22
CA LYS A 384 -36.59 34.91 20.83
C LYS A 384 -36.79 35.76 22.08
N TYR A 385 -35.72 36.30 22.69
CA TYR A 385 -35.84 37.13 23.89
C TYR A 385 -36.26 38.57 23.57
N ASN A 386 -35.97 39.08 22.37
CA ASN A 386 -36.16 40.49 22.03
C ASN A 386 -37.58 40.90 21.58
N HIS A 387 -38.53 39.96 21.43
CA HIS A 387 -39.85 40.26 20.88
C HIS A 387 -41.05 40.10 21.82
N LEU A 388 -40.87 39.73 23.09
CA LEU A 388 -41.99 39.52 24.01
C LEU A 388 -41.73 40.12 25.40
N SER A 389 -41.74 41.45 25.48
CA SER A 389 -42.03 42.19 26.72
C SER A 389 -43.53 42.16 27.09
N GLY A 390 -44.26 41.11 26.70
CA GLY A 390 -45.68 41.00 26.97
C GLY A 390 -46.26 39.64 26.57
N ARG A 391 -46.66 38.87 27.59
CA ARG A 391 -47.41 37.60 27.56
C ARG A 391 -46.60 36.31 27.47
N ARG A 392 -46.38 35.74 28.67
CA ARG A 392 -46.19 34.32 29.03
C ARG A 392 -46.24 33.36 27.82
N ALA A 393 -45.08 33.04 27.25
CA ALA A 393 -44.97 31.96 26.29
C ALA A 393 -44.32 30.74 26.96
N HIS A 394 -45.09 29.65 27.09
CA HIS A 394 -44.64 28.34 27.58
C HIS A 394 -43.43 27.72 26.81
N GLY A 395 -42.91 28.38 25.77
CA GLY A 395 -41.71 27.99 25.03
C GLY A 395 -40.41 28.73 25.41
N GLU A 396 -40.48 29.88 26.09
CA GLU A 396 -39.33 30.73 26.46
C GLU A 396 -38.43 30.08 27.51
N LEU A 397 -39.02 29.34 28.44
CA LEU A 397 -38.30 28.56 29.43
C LEU A 397 -37.46 27.45 28.78
N SER A 398 -37.77 26.98 27.57
CA SER A 398 -37.10 25.82 26.98
C SER A 398 -35.66 26.09 26.56
N PHE A 399 -35.36 27.28 26.04
CA PHE A 399 -34.04 27.59 25.46
C PHE A 399 -33.02 27.94 26.55
N ARG A 400 -33.38 28.88 27.44
CA ARG A 400 -32.59 29.23 28.63
C ARG A 400 -32.40 28.02 29.54
N SER A 401 -33.43 27.19 29.76
CA SER A 401 -33.28 25.98 30.56
C SER A 401 -32.34 24.96 29.92
N ARG A 402 -32.38 24.76 28.58
CA ARG A 402 -31.42 23.88 27.89
C ARG A 402 -29.99 24.41 27.96
N ALA A 403 -29.78 25.71 27.78
CA ALA A 403 -28.46 26.32 27.90
C ALA A 403 -27.92 26.21 29.33
N LEU A 404 -28.73 26.54 30.35
CA LEU A 404 -28.34 26.39 31.75
C LEU A 404 -28.14 24.92 32.15
N GLN A 405 -28.93 24.00 31.60
CA GLN A 405 -28.74 22.56 31.79
C GLN A 405 -27.41 22.11 31.19
N ALA A 406 -27.09 22.53 29.96
CA ALA A 406 -25.82 22.22 29.32
C ALA A 406 -24.63 22.75 30.13
N LEU A 407 -24.73 23.98 30.66
CA LEU A 407 -23.70 24.56 31.52
C LEU A 407 -23.58 23.82 32.87
N ARG A 408 -24.69 23.38 33.47
CA ARG A 408 -24.69 22.56 34.70
C ARG A 408 -24.05 21.20 34.44
N ASP A 409 -24.45 20.52 33.38
CA ASP A 409 -23.90 19.23 32.98
C ASP A 409 -22.39 19.33 32.76
N LEU A 410 -21.92 20.42 32.12
CA LEU A 410 -20.48 20.70 31.96
C LEU A 410 -19.74 20.94 33.29
N ARG A 411 -20.37 21.64 34.25
CA ARG A 411 -19.79 21.86 35.59
C ARG A 411 -19.71 20.57 36.41
N HIS A 412 -20.68 19.67 36.26
CA HIS A 412 -20.70 18.36 36.94
C HIS A 412 -19.67 17.37 36.39
N LEU A 413 -19.12 17.63 35.20
CA LEU A 413 -18.14 16.77 34.53
C LEU A 413 -16.68 17.08 34.89
N GLU A 414 -16.43 17.79 36.00
CA GLU A 414 -15.09 18.15 36.52
C GLU A 414 -14.15 18.78 35.47
N SER A 415 -14.70 19.64 34.60
CA SER A 415 -13.86 20.38 33.64
C SER A 415 -13.25 21.62 34.30
N ASN A 416 -11.92 21.74 34.28
CA ASN A 416 -11.19 22.96 34.70
C ASN A 416 -11.48 24.18 33.79
N VAL A 417 -12.28 24.02 32.74
CA VAL A 417 -12.62 25.07 31.77
C VAL A 417 -14.09 25.42 31.91
N THR A 418 -14.37 26.67 32.28
CA THR A 418 -15.74 27.19 32.25
C THR A 418 -16.08 27.58 30.81
N PRO A 419 -17.07 26.93 30.17
CA PRO A 419 -17.44 27.24 28.80
C PRO A 419 -18.02 28.66 28.69
N LYS A 420 -17.66 29.37 27.61
CA LYS A 420 -18.20 30.68 27.27
C LYS A 420 -19.54 30.53 26.54
N LEU A 421 -20.53 31.32 26.93
CA LEU A 421 -21.85 31.31 26.31
C LEU A 421 -21.96 32.44 25.30
N VAL A 422 -22.24 32.11 24.03
CA VAL A 422 -22.22 33.06 22.91
C VAL A 422 -23.43 32.91 22.00
N THR A 423 -23.77 33.95 21.27
CA THR A 423 -24.85 33.97 20.28
C THR A 423 -24.33 33.70 18.85
N PRO A 424 -25.20 33.39 17.87
CA PRO A 424 -24.80 33.25 16.47
C PRO A 424 -24.04 34.45 15.91
N LYS A 425 -24.35 35.66 16.40
CA LYS A 425 -23.67 36.89 16.02
C LYS A 425 -22.17 36.86 16.30
N TRP A 426 -21.73 36.15 17.35
CA TRP A 426 -20.30 35.96 17.62
C TRP A 426 -19.59 35.24 16.47
N VAL A 427 -20.23 34.20 15.93
CA VAL A 427 -19.70 33.42 14.81
C VAL A 427 -19.69 34.28 13.55
N GLU A 428 -20.81 34.94 13.25
CA GLU A 428 -20.97 35.80 12.08
C GLU A 428 -19.95 36.95 12.09
N GLU A 429 -19.82 37.66 13.21
CA GLU A 429 -18.94 38.81 13.31
C GLU A 429 -17.46 38.40 13.27
N SER A 430 -17.11 37.28 13.91
CA SER A 430 -15.75 36.74 13.82
C SER A 430 -15.37 36.40 12.38
N ILE A 431 -16.31 35.84 11.60
CA ILE A 431 -16.08 35.53 10.19
C ILE A 431 -15.99 36.80 9.34
N ASN A 432 -16.87 37.77 9.57
CA ASN A 432 -16.89 39.04 8.84
C ASN A 432 -15.59 39.83 9.03
N LEU A 433 -15.14 39.94 10.28
CA LEU A 433 -13.91 40.62 10.67
C LEU A 433 -12.66 39.76 10.47
N LYS A 434 -12.82 38.49 10.09
CA LYS A 434 -11.75 37.51 9.86
C LYS A 434 -10.83 37.33 11.07
N SER A 435 -11.37 37.52 12.27
CA SER A 435 -10.65 37.43 13.54
C SER A 435 -11.61 37.01 14.65
N LEU A 436 -11.12 36.20 15.59
CA LEU A 436 -11.93 35.73 16.72
C LEU A 436 -12.33 36.91 17.60
N GLN A 437 -13.64 37.12 17.78
CA GLN A 437 -14.15 38.21 18.60
C GLN A 437 -14.24 37.82 20.08
N ASP A 438 -14.15 38.82 20.94
CA ASP A 438 -14.38 38.70 22.38
C ASP A 438 -15.79 38.17 22.67
N GLU A 439 -15.87 37.02 23.35
CA GLU A 439 -17.10 36.30 23.64
C GLU A 439 -18.07 37.10 24.51
N GLU A 440 -17.56 37.95 25.42
CA GLU A 440 -18.39 38.68 26.40
C GLU A 440 -19.33 39.68 25.70
N LYS A 441 -18.85 40.29 24.61
CA LYS A 441 -19.63 41.22 23.78
C LYS A 441 -20.80 40.56 23.08
N PHE A 442 -20.78 39.24 22.93
CA PHE A 442 -21.78 38.46 22.20
C PHE A 442 -22.50 37.43 23.08
N ALA A 443 -22.35 37.53 24.40
CA ALA A 443 -23.14 36.76 25.34
C ALA A 443 -24.64 37.09 25.21
N PRO A 444 -25.55 36.11 25.42
CA PRO A 444 -26.99 36.35 25.37
C PRO A 444 -27.42 37.44 26.36
N THR A 445 -28.45 38.22 26.01
CA THR A 445 -28.87 39.38 26.82
C THR A 445 -29.24 39.00 28.25
N TRP A 446 -29.90 37.86 28.45
CA TRP A 446 -30.27 37.32 29.77
C TRP A 446 -29.09 36.77 30.57
N TRP A 447 -27.94 36.51 29.95
CA TRP A 447 -26.74 36.03 30.64
C TRP A 447 -25.91 37.19 31.22
N ARG A 448 -25.95 38.36 30.58
CA ARG A 448 -25.19 39.55 31.03
C ARG A 448 -25.70 40.15 32.34
N GLY A 449 -26.94 39.86 32.72
CA GLY A 449 -27.54 40.33 33.98
C GLY A 449 -27.42 39.36 35.16
N ASP A 450 -26.98 38.12 34.91
CA ASP A 450 -26.88 37.02 35.90
C ASP A 450 -25.42 36.69 36.28
N GLN A 451 -24.42 37.34 35.65
CA GLN A 451 -23.00 37.30 36.03
C GLN A 451 -22.69 38.39 37.05
#